data_AF-A0A1G2XXI1-F1
#
_entry.id   AF-A0A1G2XXI1-F1
#
_cell.length_a   1.000
_cell.length_b   1.000
_cell.length_c   1.000
_cell.angle_alpha   90.00
_cell.angle_beta   90.00
_cell.angle_gamma   90.00
#
_symmetry.space_group_name_H-M   'P 1'
#
loop_
_entity.id
_entity.type
_entity.pdbx_description
1 polymer ?
#
loop_
_entity_poly.entity_id
_entity_poly.type
_entity_poly.pdbx_seq_one_letter_code
_entity_poly.pdbx_strand_id
1 'polypeptide(L)'
;MGEPPLEQFGPEMLKMDTYKLKNVVDYIRSFGKLPTDAYGQMLSVERMMEWFGLAESLTVSELQKVEIELALMIEAELYIEKVKRVNGFS
;
A
#
# COMPACT_ATOMS: atom_id res chain seq x y z
N MET A 1 34.59 -7.61 31.83
CA MET A 1 34.23 -7.44 30.41
C MET A 1 32.72 -7.42 30.38
N GLY A 2 32.12 -6.24 30.60
CA GLY A 2 30.67 -6.10 30.53
C GLY A 2 30.29 -5.96 29.07
N GLU A 3 29.37 -6.79 28.60
CA GLU A 3 28.74 -6.60 27.30
C GLU A 3 28.14 -5.19 27.24
N PRO A 4 28.31 -4.43 26.15
CA PRO A 4 27.69 -3.11 26.06
C PRO A 4 26.16 -3.29 26.09
N PRO A 5 25.43 -2.39 26.77
CA PRO A 5 23.98 -2.42 26.76
C PRO A 5 23.48 -2.27 25.31
N LEU A 6 22.48 -3.07 24.93
CA LEU A 6 21.70 -2.89 23.71
C LEU A 6 20.79 -1.65 23.84
N GLU A 7 21.41 -0.51 24.11
CA GLU A 7 20.71 0.76 24.19
C GLU A 7 20.54 1.35 22.78
N GLN A 8 19.27 1.58 22.45
CA GLN A 8 18.79 2.68 21.62
C GLN A 8 18.72 2.45 20.10
N PHE A 9 17.95 1.45 19.66
CA PHE A 9 17.14 1.63 18.45
C PHE A 9 15.89 2.42 18.84
N GLY A 10 16.03 3.75 18.92
CA GLY A 10 14.90 4.64 19.21
C GLY A 10 13.81 4.58 18.14
N PRO A 11 12.57 5.02 18.45
CA PRO A 11 11.42 5.03 17.53
C PRO A 11 11.58 5.97 16.31
N GLU A 12 12.74 6.62 16.16
CA GLU A 12 13.06 7.52 15.06
C GLU A 12 13.49 6.80 13.77
N MET A 13 13.89 5.52 13.82
CA MET A 13 14.35 4.78 12.62
C MET A 13 13.22 4.15 11.78
N LEU A 14 11.94 4.34 12.12
CA LEU A 14 10.81 3.62 11.50
C LEU A 14 9.64 4.52 11.05
N LYS A 15 9.82 5.84 11.03
CA LYS A 15 8.80 6.74 10.50
C LYS A 15 9.08 7.03 9.02
N MET A 16 8.46 6.26 8.13
CA MET A 16 8.08 6.78 6.82
C MET A 16 7.49 8.18 7.03
N ASP A 17 8.08 9.16 6.35
CA ASP A 17 7.59 10.52 6.39
C ASP A 17 6.14 10.57 5.90
N THR A 18 5.28 11.28 6.63
CA THR A 18 3.84 11.33 6.32
C THR A 18 3.58 11.94 4.94
N TYR A 19 4.40 12.89 4.49
CA TYR A 19 4.30 13.44 3.15
C TYR A 19 4.72 12.41 2.10
N LYS A 20 5.76 11.60 2.38
CA LYS A 20 6.15 10.51 1.48
C LYS A 20 5.04 9.47 1.32
N LEU A 21 4.40 9.04 2.42
CA LEU A 21 3.27 8.10 2.35
C LEU A 21 2.11 8.70 1.56
N LYS A 22 1.76 9.95 1.86
CA LYS A 22 0.73 10.69 1.13
C LYS A 22 1.05 10.76 -0.37
N ASN A 23 2.30 11.05 -0.75
CA ASN A 23 2.71 11.13 -2.15
C ASN A 23 2.58 9.79 -2.87
N VAL A 24 2.91 8.67 -2.21
CA VAL A 24 2.71 7.32 -2.78
C VAL A 24 1.23 7.04 -2.99
N VAL A 25 0.40 7.31 -1.98
CA VAL A 25 -1.05 7.11 -2.07
C VAL A 25 -1.68 8.00 -3.14
N ASP A 26 -1.28 9.27 -3.21
CA ASP A 26 -1.75 10.20 -4.23
C ASP A 26 -1.30 9.78 -5.63
N TYR A 27 -0.08 9.28 -5.77
CA TYR A 27 0.41 8.71 -7.02
C TYR A 27 -0.45 7.52 -7.46
N ILE A 28 -0.73 6.56 -6.57
CA ILE A 28 -1.60 5.41 -6.86
C ILE A 28 -3.00 5.89 -7.27
N ARG A 29 -3.58 6.84 -6.53
CA ARG A 29 -4.92 7.41 -6.82
C ARG A 29 -4.97 8.18 -8.14
N SER A 30 -3.85 8.74 -8.60
CA SER A 30 -3.81 9.50 -9.85
C SER A 30 -4.14 8.66 -11.11
N PHE A 31 -4.02 7.33 -11.02
CA PHE A 31 -4.42 6.39 -12.08
C PHE A 31 -5.95 6.17 -12.14
N GLY A 32 -6.70 6.68 -11.16
CA GLY A 32 -8.13 6.49 -11.05
C GLY A 32 -8.46 5.12 -10.47
N LYS A 33 -8.68 4.12 -11.33
CA LYS A 33 -8.98 2.75 -10.89
C LYS A 33 -7.70 1.98 -10.59
N LEU A 34 -7.75 1.14 -9.56
CA LEU A 34 -6.67 0.21 -9.28
C LEU A 34 -6.47 -0.79 -10.43
N PRO A 35 -5.22 -1.18 -10.72
CA PRO A 35 -4.90 -2.11 -11.78
C PRO A 35 -5.51 -3.50 -11.52
N THR A 36 -5.96 -4.13 -12.60
CA THR A 36 -6.53 -5.47 -12.61
C THR A 36 -5.68 -6.42 -13.47
N ASP A 37 -5.87 -7.72 -13.30
CA ASP A 37 -5.25 -8.74 -14.14
C ASP A 37 -5.90 -8.82 -15.53
N ALA A 38 -5.40 -9.74 -16.37
CA ALA A 38 -5.91 -9.97 -17.72
C ALA A 38 -7.39 -10.43 -17.77
N TYR A 39 -7.94 -10.89 -16.65
CA TYR A 39 -9.34 -11.31 -16.50
C TYR A 39 -10.21 -10.22 -15.85
N GLY A 40 -9.63 -9.05 -15.56
CA GLY A 40 -10.31 -7.94 -14.89
C GLY A 40 -10.48 -8.13 -13.38
N GLN A 41 -9.78 -9.09 -12.77
CA GLN A 41 -9.78 -9.26 -11.31
C GLN A 41 -8.76 -8.31 -10.67
N MET A 42 -9.09 -7.79 -9.48
CA MET A 42 -8.14 -6.96 -8.75
C MET A 42 -6.89 -7.74 -8.38
N LEU A 43 -5.74 -7.08 -8.58
CA LEU A 43 -4.44 -7.64 -8.23
C LEU A 43 -4.32 -7.80 -6.70
N SER A 44 -3.51 -8.77 -6.26
CA SER A 44 -3.11 -8.85 -4.86
C SER A 44 -2.24 -7.65 -4.48
N VAL A 45 -2.13 -7.37 -3.18
CA VAL A 45 -1.30 -6.27 -2.66
C VAL A 45 0.14 -6.39 -3.17
N GLU A 46 0.74 -7.58 -3.09
CA GLU A 46 2.09 -7.85 -3.60
C GLU A 46 2.23 -7.50 -5.08
N ARG A 47 1.28 -7.98 -5.92
CA ARG A 47 1.29 -7.70 -7.36
C ARG A 47 1.06 -6.22 -7.67
N MET A 48 0.24 -5.53 -6.88
CA MET A 48 0.10 -4.07 -7.02
C MET A 48 1.38 -3.34 -6.64
N MET A 49 2.07 -3.75 -5.56
CA MET A 49 3.34 -3.14 -5.17
C MET A 49 4.41 -3.32 -6.27
N GLU A 50 4.46 -4.48 -6.91
CA GLU A 50 5.31 -4.70 -8.10
C GLU A 50 4.87 -3.81 -9.27
N TRP A 51 3.57 -3.74 -9.55
CA TRP A 51 3.03 -2.95 -10.66
C TRP A 51 3.37 -1.46 -10.55
N PHE A 52 3.28 -0.90 -9.34
CA PHE A 52 3.62 0.50 -9.08
C PHE A 52 5.12 0.73 -8.88
N GLY A 53 5.97 -0.30 -8.96
CA GLY A 53 7.43 -0.18 -8.77
C GLY A 53 7.82 0.26 -7.35
N LEU A 54 7.00 -0.10 -6.35
CA LEU A 54 7.19 0.37 -4.97
C LEU A 54 8.26 -0.43 -4.23
N ALA A 55 8.40 -1.72 -4.56
CA ALA A 55 9.35 -2.64 -3.93
C ALA A 55 10.82 -2.18 -4.06
N GLU A 56 11.17 -1.56 -5.18
CA GLU A 56 12.52 -1.02 -5.43
C GLU A 56 12.72 0.42 -4.92
N SER A 57 11.61 1.14 -4.68
CA SER A 57 11.62 2.58 -4.35
C SER A 57 11.51 2.86 -2.84
N LEU A 58 11.11 1.86 -2.06
CA LEU A 58 10.80 1.99 -0.64
C LEU A 58 11.64 1.01 0.19
N THR A 59 11.99 1.44 1.39
CA THR A 59 12.58 0.55 2.39
C THR A 59 11.54 -0.46 2.90
N VAL A 60 12.00 -1.56 3.50
CA VAL A 60 11.11 -2.61 4.02
C VAL A 60 10.05 -2.07 5.00
N SER A 61 10.42 -1.13 5.86
CA SER A 61 9.49 -0.53 6.84
C SER A 61 8.48 0.43 6.19
N GLU A 62 8.84 1.08 5.09
CA GLU A 62 7.94 1.92 4.31
C GLU A 62 6.98 1.07 3.48
N LEU A 63 7.47 -0.02 2.90
CA LEU A 63 6.66 -1.00 2.17
C LEU A 63 5.52 -1.52 3.05
N GLN A 64 5.81 -1.91 4.29
CA GLN A 64 4.78 -2.39 5.23
C GLN A 64 3.66 -1.36 5.45
N LYS A 65 3.96 -0.06 5.46
CA LYS A 65 2.94 0.98 5.64
C LYS A 65 2.12 1.18 4.38
N VAL A 66 2.78 1.16 3.23
CA VAL A 66 2.11 1.25 1.92
C VAL A 66 1.25 0.01 1.66
N GLU A 67 1.69 -1.16 2.09
CA GLU A 67 0.95 -2.42 2.00
C GLU A 67 -0.42 -2.31 2.71
N ILE A 68 -0.44 -1.74 3.91
CA ILE A 68 -1.67 -1.51 4.68
C ILE A 68 -2.62 -0.57 3.94
N GLU A 69 -2.11 0.58 3.47
CA GLU A 69 -2.93 1.54 2.72
C GLU A 69 -3.47 0.93 1.41
N LEU A 70 -2.64 0.19 0.69
CA LEU A 70 -3.02 -0.45 -0.56
C LEU A 70 -4.07 -1.55 -0.34
N ALA A 71 -3.95 -2.34 0.72
CA ALA A 71 -4.96 -3.31 1.11
C ALA A 71 -6.32 -2.64 1.38
N LEU A 72 -6.33 -1.52 2.11
CA LEU A 72 -7.56 -0.76 2.37
C LEU A 72 -8.18 -0.19 1.09
N MET A 73 -7.36 0.30 0.17
CA MET A 73 -7.84 0.78 -1.13
C MET A 73 -8.46 -0.36 -1.96
N ILE A 74 -7.84 -1.55 -1.93
CA ILE A 74 -8.38 -2.75 -2.59
C ILE A 74 -9.74 -3.11 -1.99
N GLU A 75 -9.83 -3.20 -0.66
CA GLU A 75 -11.09 -3.52 0.02
C GLU A 75 -12.20 -2.50 -0.32
N ALA A 76 -11.87 -1.21 -0.36
CA ALA A 76 -12.81 -0.16 -0.72
C ALA A 76 -13.35 -0.31 -2.15
N GLU A 77 -12.48 -0.56 -3.13
CA GLU A 77 -12.89 -0.77 -4.52
C GLU A 77 -13.75 -2.04 -4.67
N LEU A 78 -13.36 -3.16 -4.05
CA LEU A 78 -14.18 -4.38 -4.05
C LEU A 78 -15.56 -4.15 -3.42
N TYR A 79 -15.62 -3.38 -2.34
CA TYR A 79 -16.87 -3.02 -1.70
C TYR A 79 -17.75 -2.18 -2.62
N ILE A 80 -17.19 -1.17 -3.28
CA ILE A 80 -17.90 -0.32 -4.25
C ILE A 80 -18.43 -1.16 -5.42
N GLU A 81 -17.62 -2.06 -5.98
CA GLU A 81 -18.05 -2.96 -7.05
C GLU A 81 -19.20 -3.87 -6.60
N LYS A 82 -19.12 -4.41 -5.38
CA LYS A 82 -20.20 -5.21 -4.79
C LYS A 82 -21.48 -4.40 -4.65
N VAL A 83 -21.39 -3.17 -4.15
CA VAL A 83 -22.55 -2.28 -3.99
C VAL A 83 -23.19 -1.93 -5.34
N LYS A 84 -22.38 -1.65 -6.38
CA LYS A 84 -22.88 -1.40 -7.74
C LYS A 84 -23.65 -2.59 -8.30
N ARG A 85 -23.13 -3.81 -8.11
CA ARG A 85 -23.80 -5.05 -8.54
C ARG A 85 -25.13 -5.27 -7.81
N VAL A 86 -25.18 -4.98 -6.51
CA VAL A 86 -26.42 -5.10 -5.70
C VAL A 86 -27.46 -4.06 -6.11
N ASN A 87 -27.03 -2.82 -6.37
CA ASN A 87 -27.92 -1.70 -6.66
C ASN A 87 -28.31 -1.57 -8.15
N GLY A 88 -27.83 -2.47 -9.02
CA GLY A 88 -28.20 -2.51 -10.43
C GLY A 88 -27.69 -1.32 -11.28
N PHE A 89 -26.72 -0.56 -10.79
CA PHE A 89 -26.06 0.48 -11.60
C PHE A 89 -25.01 -0.19 -12.50
N SER A 90 -25.41 -0.54 -13.73
CA SER A 90 -24.51 -0.88 -14.86
C SER A 90 -24.28 0.35 -15.74
#